data_AF-V9GC24-F1
#
_entry.id   AF-V9GC24-F1
#
_cell.length_a   1.000
_cell.length_b   1.000
_cell.length_c   1.000
_cell.angle_alpha   90.00
_cell.angle_beta   90.00
_cell.angle_gamma   90.00
#
_symmetry.space_group_name_H-M   'P 1'
#
loop_
_entity.id
_entity.type
_entity.pdbx_description
1 polymer ?
#
loop_
_entity_poly.entity_id
_entity_poly.type
_entity_poly.pdbx_seq_one_letter_code
_entity_poly.pdbx_strand_id
1 'polypeptide(L)'
;MQPVDGKNFKFSYVAWDSEIASTNLLKVIMEEKLGFKVDALQVEAGPMWTGVANGDVDATVAAWLPLTHADYWDKFKDQVEDLGANMEGVKTGLVVPAYVEATSIEDLK
;
A
#
# COMPACT_ATOMS: atom_id res chain seq x y z
N MET A 1 -15.45 11.33 -13.79
CA MET A 1 -14.95 9.97 -14.11
C MET A 1 -16.06 9.27 -14.88
N GLN A 2 -15.74 8.59 -15.99
CA GLN A 2 -16.74 7.82 -16.74
C GLN A 2 -16.69 6.36 -16.29
N PRO A 3 -17.84 5.73 -15.96
CA PRO A 3 -17.89 4.30 -15.69
C PRO A 3 -17.37 3.49 -16.89
N VAL A 4 -16.72 2.37 -16.59
CA VAL A 4 -16.28 1.37 -17.57
C VAL A 4 -17.24 0.18 -17.57
N ASP A 5 -17.22 -0.60 -18.65
CA ASP A 5 -18.02 -1.82 -18.77
C ASP A 5 -17.15 -3.05 -18.42
N GLY A 6 -17.10 -3.40 -17.13
CA GLY A 6 -16.53 -4.66 -16.66
C GLY A 6 -15.04 -4.86 -16.92
N LYS A 7 -14.28 -3.77 -17.16
CA LYS A 7 -12.82 -3.85 -17.35
C LYS A 7 -12.17 -4.42 -16.09
N ASN A 8 -11.31 -5.42 -16.24
CA ASN A 8 -10.55 -5.97 -15.12
C ASN A 8 -9.55 -4.95 -14.59
N PHE A 9 -9.38 -4.90 -13.27
CA PHE A 9 -8.35 -4.15 -12.58
C PHE A 9 -7.79 -4.98 -11.42
N LYS A 10 -6.48 -5.02 -11.26
CA LYS A 10 -5.79 -5.83 -10.25
C LYS A 10 -5.02 -4.94 -9.29
N PHE A 11 -5.40 -5.00 -8.02
CA PHE A 11 -4.58 -4.50 -6.93
C PHE A 11 -3.64 -5.59 -6.40
N SER A 12 -2.48 -5.18 -5.91
CA SER A 12 -1.71 -5.96 -4.93
C SER A 12 -1.58 -5.18 -3.62
N TYR A 13 -1.57 -5.90 -2.49
CA TYR A 13 -1.43 -5.30 -1.17
C TYR A 13 -0.80 -6.28 -0.18
N VAL A 14 -0.21 -5.72 0.90
CA VAL A 14 0.34 -6.47 2.03
C VAL A 14 -0.73 -6.65 3.10
N ALA A 15 -0.70 -7.77 3.82
CA ALA A 15 -1.70 -8.11 4.86
C ALA A 15 -1.55 -7.30 6.17
N TRP A 16 -1.34 -5.99 6.07
CA TRP A 16 -1.43 -5.03 7.18
C TRP A 16 -2.86 -4.49 7.25
N ASP A 17 -3.41 -4.33 8.45
CA ASP A 17 -4.81 -3.91 8.64
C ASP A 17 -5.15 -2.60 7.89
N SER A 18 -4.22 -1.64 7.86
CA SER A 18 -4.35 -0.39 7.09
C SER A 18 -4.52 -0.63 5.59
N GLU A 19 -3.74 -1.55 5.03
CA GLU A 19 -3.70 -1.86 3.59
C GLU A 19 -4.87 -2.75 3.17
N ILE A 20 -5.31 -3.65 4.06
CA ILE A 20 -6.57 -4.39 3.88
C ILE A 20 -7.71 -3.39 3.78
N ALA A 21 -7.80 -2.43 4.70
CA ALA A 21 -8.87 -1.43 4.72
C ALA A 21 -8.85 -0.53 3.48
N SER A 22 -7.71 0.08 3.15
CA SER A 22 -7.59 1.00 2.01
C SER A 22 -7.84 0.33 0.66
N THR A 23 -7.30 -0.88 0.46
CA THR A 23 -7.46 -1.63 -0.79
C THR A 23 -8.91 -2.07 -0.99
N ASN A 24 -9.57 -2.58 0.06
CA ASN A 24 -10.96 -3.01 -0.05
C ASN A 24 -11.92 -1.82 -0.24
N LEU A 25 -11.66 -0.68 0.40
CA LEU A 25 -12.45 0.53 0.17
C LEU A 25 -12.37 0.97 -1.30
N LEU A 26 -11.17 1.00 -1.88
CA LEU A 26 -11.00 1.35 -3.29
C LEU A 26 -11.62 0.32 -4.22
N LYS A 27 -11.49 -0.97 -3.92
CA LYS A 27 -12.19 -2.03 -4.65
C LYS A 27 -13.68 -1.76 -4.73
N VAL A 28 -14.35 -1.52 -3.60
CA VAL A 28 -15.79 -1.24 -3.56
C VAL A 28 -16.14 0.00 -4.38
N ILE A 29 -15.37 1.09 -4.23
CA ILE A 29 -15.61 2.33 -5.01
C ILE A 29 -15.45 2.08 -6.51
N MET A 30 -14.42 1.34 -6.93
CA MET A 30 -14.16 1.04 -8.33
C MET A 30 -15.20 0.11 -8.94
N GLU A 31 -15.67 -0.87 -8.19
CA GLU A 31 -16.73 -1.78 -8.63
C GLU A 31 -18.08 -1.05 -8.71
N GLU A 32 -18.51 -0.40 -7.62
CA GLU A 32 -19.86 0.18 -7.52
C GLU A 32 -20.04 1.50 -8.26
N LYS A 33 -19.02 2.37 -8.28
CA LYS A 33 -19.13 3.71 -8.88
C LYS A 33 -18.50 3.81 -10.25
N LEU A 34 -17.53 2.97 -10.56
CA LEU A 34 -16.77 3.05 -11.80
C LEU A 34 -16.95 1.82 -12.71
N GLY A 35 -17.62 0.75 -12.28
CA GLY A 35 -17.96 -0.40 -13.13
C GLY A 35 -16.79 -1.32 -13.47
N PHE A 36 -15.69 -1.26 -12.73
CA PHE A 36 -14.57 -2.21 -12.90
C PHE A 36 -14.93 -3.58 -12.33
N LYS A 37 -14.24 -4.61 -12.81
CA LYS A 37 -14.14 -5.91 -12.13
C LYS A 37 -12.80 -5.96 -11.41
N VAL A 38 -12.81 -5.90 -10.08
CA VAL A 38 -11.57 -5.69 -9.31
C VAL A 38 -11.13 -6.97 -8.61
N ASP A 39 -9.90 -7.40 -8.90
CA ASP A 39 -9.21 -8.42 -8.13
C ASP A 39 -8.21 -7.75 -7.17
N ALA A 40 -8.17 -8.18 -5.91
CA ALA A 40 -7.23 -7.69 -4.91
C ALA A 40 -6.38 -8.84 -4.39
N LEU A 41 -5.10 -8.85 -4.75
CA LEU A 41 -4.17 -9.93 -4.44
C LEU A 41 -3.38 -9.60 -3.18
N GLN A 42 -3.57 -10.40 -2.14
CA GLN A 42 -2.77 -10.33 -0.93
C GLN A 42 -1.43 -11.03 -1.16
N VAL A 43 -0.32 -10.31 -0.97
CA VAL A 43 1.04 -10.79 -1.18
C VAL A 43 2.01 -10.17 -0.17
N GLU A 44 3.24 -10.68 -0.11
CA GLU A 44 4.32 -10.05 0.65
C GLU A 44 4.81 -8.75 -0.02
N ALA A 45 5.50 -7.88 0.73
CA ALA A 45 5.94 -6.57 0.25
C ALA A 45 6.84 -6.63 -1.00
N GLY A 46 7.80 -7.55 -1.04
CA GLY A 46 8.69 -7.72 -2.20
C GLY A 46 7.95 -8.10 -3.49
N PRO A 47 7.11 -9.15 -3.46
CA PRO A 47 6.20 -9.50 -4.56
C PRO A 47 5.20 -8.40 -4.93
N MET A 48 4.68 -7.63 -3.97
CA MET A 48 3.80 -6.48 -4.24
C MET A 48 4.49 -5.45 -5.16
N TRP A 49 5.70 -5.00 -4.79
CA TRP A 49 6.48 -4.07 -5.61
C TRP A 49 6.88 -4.66 -6.96
N THR A 50 7.31 -5.91 -6.98
CA THR A 50 7.71 -6.60 -8.21
C THR A 50 6.53 -6.75 -9.18
N GLY A 51 5.34 -7.05 -8.65
CA GLY A 51 4.13 -7.22 -9.45
C GLY A 51 3.70 -5.92 -10.14
N VAL A 52 3.78 -4.78 -9.45
CA VAL A 52 3.48 -3.48 -10.06
C VAL A 52 4.55 -3.12 -11.09
N ALA A 53 5.84 -3.29 -10.76
CA ALA A 53 6.94 -2.97 -11.67
C ALA A 53 6.93 -3.81 -12.96
N ASN A 54 6.52 -5.08 -12.89
CA ASN A 54 6.41 -5.97 -14.04
C ASN A 54 5.09 -5.82 -14.82
N GLY A 55 4.11 -5.10 -14.27
CA GLY A 55 2.75 -5.02 -14.84
C GLY A 55 1.91 -6.29 -14.64
N ASP A 56 2.28 -7.17 -13.70
CA ASP A 56 1.48 -8.35 -13.33
C ASP A 56 0.18 -7.94 -12.61
N VAL A 57 0.21 -6.77 -11.95
CA VAL A 57 -0.93 -6.07 -11.35
C VAL A 57 -0.92 -4.61 -11.79
N ASP A 58 -2.08 -3.96 -11.74
CA ASP A 58 -2.26 -2.61 -12.26
C ASP A 58 -1.81 -1.52 -11.25
N ALA A 59 -2.03 -1.75 -9.95
CA ALA A 59 -1.66 -0.78 -8.93
C ALA A 59 -1.48 -1.40 -7.53
N THR A 60 -0.87 -0.62 -6.65
CA THR A 60 -0.93 -0.80 -5.20
C THR A 60 -1.21 0.54 -4.53
N VAL A 61 -1.92 0.51 -3.41
CA VAL A 61 -2.08 1.66 -2.51
C VAL A 61 -1.40 1.44 -1.16
N ALA A 62 -0.52 0.43 -1.11
CA ALA A 62 0.21 -0.04 0.06
C ALA A 62 1.67 0.44 0.08
N ALA A 63 2.03 1.44 -0.71
CA ALA A 63 3.38 1.97 -0.77
C ALA A 63 3.64 2.93 0.40
N TRP A 64 4.32 2.45 1.46
CA TRP A 64 4.77 3.29 2.57
C TRP A 64 6.10 3.96 2.25
N LEU A 65 6.03 5.20 1.77
CA LEU A 65 7.18 6.01 1.38
C LEU A 65 7.36 7.25 2.28
N PRO A 66 8.57 7.83 2.38
CA PRO A 66 9.81 7.38 1.71
C PRO A 66 10.61 6.33 2.51
N LEU A 67 10.28 6.11 3.79
CA LEU A 67 11.15 5.35 4.69
C LEU A 67 10.92 3.83 4.63
N THR A 68 9.70 3.36 4.91
CA THR A 68 9.41 1.94 5.14
C THR A 68 9.71 1.06 3.92
N HIS A 69 9.46 1.57 2.72
CA HIS A 69 9.75 0.88 1.46
C HIS A 69 10.90 1.54 0.66
N ALA A 70 11.83 2.23 1.32
CA ALA A 70 12.95 2.91 0.66
C ALA A 70 13.72 2.00 -0.31
N ASP A 71 14.09 0.80 0.13
CA ASP A 71 14.87 -0.16 -0.67
C ASP A 71 14.10 -0.63 -1.92
N TYR A 72 12.79 -0.83 -1.80
CA TYR A 72 11.95 -1.19 -2.94
C TYR A 72 11.79 -0.03 -3.91
N TRP A 73 11.59 1.18 -3.38
CA TRP A 73 11.50 2.40 -4.18
C TRP A 73 12.78 2.63 -4.97
N ASP A 74 13.95 2.55 -4.35
CA ASP A 74 15.22 2.73 -5.04
C ASP A 74 15.46 1.70 -6.14
N LYS A 75 14.90 0.50 -5.99
CA LYS A 75 14.99 -0.56 -7.00
C LYS A 75 13.99 -0.39 -8.15
N PHE A 76 12.77 0.08 -7.88
CA PHE A 76 11.65 -0.02 -8.81
C PHE A 76 11.08 1.33 -9.29
N LYS A 77 11.50 2.47 -8.73
CA LYS A 77 10.94 3.82 -9.04
C LYS A 77 10.91 4.19 -10.53
N ASP A 78 11.87 3.70 -11.32
CA ASP A 78 11.93 3.99 -12.76
C ASP A 78 10.99 3.09 -13.60
N GLN A 79 10.35 2.10 -12.96
CA GLN A 79 9.46 1.11 -13.59
C GLN A 79 7.99 1.30 -13.17
N VAL A 80 7.72 2.23 -12.26
CA VAL A 80 6.39 2.48 -11.72
C VAL A 80 6.07 3.97 -11.83
N GLU A 81 4.79 4.30 -11.83
CA GLU A 81 4.32 5.68 -11.74
C GLU A 81 3.89 5.98 -10.30
N ASP A 82 4.47 7.02 -9.70
CA ASP A 82 4.01 7.53 -8.41
C ASP A 82 2.83 8.49 -8.60
N LEU A 83 1.65 8.03 -8.18
CA LEU A 83 0.40 8.81 -8.24
C LEU A 83 0.23 9.77 -7.05
N GLY A 84 1.21 9.82 -6.14
CA GLY A 84 1.22 10.66 -4.96
C GLY A 84 0.67 9.98 -3.70
N ALA A 85 0.81 10.68 -2.57
CA ALA A 85 0.39 10.18 -1.26
C ALA A 85 -1.15 10.09 -1.16
N ASN A 86 -1.64 8.93 -0.73
CA ASN A 86 -3.05 8.73 -0.36
C ASN A 86 -3.31 8.98 1.15
N MET A 87 -2.26 9.03 1.96
CA MET A 87 -2.31 9.38 3.39
C MET A 87 -1.00 10.04 3.82
N GLU A 88 -1.11 11.10 4.62
CA GLU A 88 0.03 11.85 5.16
C GLU A 88 0.02 11.84 6.70
N GLY A 89 1.15 12.16 7.32
CA GLY A 89 1.28 12.22 8.79
C GLY A 89 1.39 10.85 9.49
N VAL A 90 1.62 9.79 8.72
CA VAL A 90 1.86 8.43 9.23
C VAL A 90 3.22 8.32 9.94
N LYS A 91 3.35 7.35 10.86
CA LYS A 91 4.56 7.13 11.65
C LYS A 91 4.93 5.66 11.70
N THR A 92 6.23 5.40 11.73
CA THR A 92 6.83 4.08 11.95
C THR A 92 7.87 4.22 13.05
N GLY A 93 7.92 3.28 13.98
CA GLY A 93 8.89 3.30 15.06
C GLY A 93 8.64 2.22 16.10
N LEU A 94 9.51 2.18 17.10
CA LEU A 94 9.31 1.37 18.29
C LEU A 94 8.18 1.97 19.11
N VAL A 95 7.28 1.11 19.58
CA VAL A 95 6.17 1.50 20.44
C VAL A 95 6.25 0.72 21.74
N VAL A 96 6.01 1.40 22.85
CA VAL A 96 5.88 0.79 24.17
C VAL A 96 4.46 1.01 24.70
N PRO A 97 3.92 0.10 25.52
CA PRO A 97 2.66 0.33 26.21
C PRO A 97 2.73 1.58 27.11
N ALA A 98 1.61 2.27 27.26
CA ALA A 98 1.54 3.52 28.04
C ALA A 98 1.90 3.38 29.53
N TYR A 99 1.95 2.15 30.06
CA TYR A 99 2.35 1.86 31.44
C TYR A 99 3.87 1.65 31.61
N VAL A 100 4.65 1.73 30.54
CA VAL A 100 6.11 1.60 30.57
C VAL A 100 6.73 3.00 30.73
N GLU A 101 7.74 3.13 31.59
CA GLU A 101 8.40 4.41 31.88
C GLU A 101 9.33 4.92 30.77
N ALA A 102 9.75 4.04 29.85
CA ALA A 102 10.62 4.39 28.74
C ALA A 102 9.96 5.44 27.83
N THR A 103 10.68 6.54 27.58
CA THR A 103 10.24 7.65 26.73
C THR A 103 11.15 7.88 25.52
N SER A 104 12.31 7.22 25.50
CA SER A 104 13.31 7.29 24.44
C SER A 104 13.83 5.90 24.07
N ILE A 105 14.51 5.77 22.93
CA ILE A 105 15.15 4.52 22.53
C ILE A 105 16.31 4.20 23.49
N GLU A 106 16.97 5.23 24.02
CA GLU A 106 18.05 5.12 24.98
C GLU A 106 17.64 4.47 26.30
N ASP A 107 16.35 4.56 26.67
CA ASP A 107 15.79 3.92 27.86
C ASP A 107 15.63 2.39 27.71
N LEU A 108 15.78 1.86 26.49
CA LEU A 108 15.65 0.42 26.17
C LEU A 108 16.98 -0.34 26.23
N LYS A 109 18.03 0.28 26.77
CA LYS A 109 19.37 -0.33 26.91
C LYS A 109 19.44 -1.35 28.05
#